data_AF-A0A377FPU2-F1
#
_entry.id   AF-A0A377FPU2-F1
#
_cell.length_a   1.000
_cell.length_b   1.000
_cell.length_c   1.000
_cell.angle_alpha   90.00
_cell.angle_beta   90.00
_cell.angle_gamma   90.00
#
_symmetry.space_group_name_H-M   'P 1'
#
loop_
_entity.id
_entity.type
_entity.pdbx_description
1 polymer ?
#
loop_
_entity_poly.entity_id
_entity_poly.type
_entity_poly.pdbx_seq_one_letter_code
_entity_poly.pdbx_strand_id
1 'polypeptide(L)'
;MRKFKHLDYSKRQQIERMLKKRYTPSEISSCLDVALSTIYLEIKRGTCEQLKSDLTKVMEYKADFAQYKYEANLKKKGRRAKIERDQKLNKYIYSLIKDKKYSPKAIIYELINSGINFDESIKSYTTIYSAIKKGFIPGIKRKDLPRGKYKVRLPKDKKYKRNIPGKSIEERPLEVDERKVFGHWEMDCVLGKKENKKAALVFTERKTRYEIIEKLKYHTTDEVVKALNRVEKRCKSSFYTVFKSITVDNGHEFMDCSAMEKALYRKGKRTEIYYCHPNSPGERGSNENCNLLVRRFLHKGMDFDKYLTTVKAKEVQEWINTYPRGIHKGKTSKELFITELIKLGVAHYYRC
;
A
#
# COMPACT_ATOMS: atom_id res chain seq x y z
N MET A 1 -49.49 1.98 -0.08
CA MET A 1 -48.62 0.87 0.39
C MET A 1 -47.73 1.38 1.54
N ARG A 2 -48.02 1.03 2.80
CA ARG A 2 -47.21 1.47 3.96
C ARG A 2 -45.79 0.88 3.80
N LYS A 3 -44.77 1.73 3.64
CA LYS A 3 -43.36 1.29 3.59
C LYS A 3 -43.05 0.49 4.85
N PHE A 4 -42.59 -0.75 4.69
CA PHE A 4 -42.17 -1.60 5.80
C PHE A 4 -41.05 -0.90 6.59
N LYS A 5 -41.37 -0.45 7.81
CA LYS A 5 -40.40 0.14 8.75
C LYS A 5 -40.17 -0.84 9.88
N HIS A 6 -38.91 -1.17 10.13
CA HIS A 6 -38.53 -1.93 11.32
C HIS A 6 -38.82 -1.11 12.57
N LEU A 7 -39.26 -1.78 13.65
CA LEU A 7 -39.36 -1.16 14.97
C LEU A 7 -37.97 -0.65 15.39
N ASP A 8 -37.91 0.58 15.86
CA ASP A 8 -36.73 1.13 16.52
C ASP A 8 -36.67 0.64 17.99
N TYR A 9 -35.56 0.93 18.67
CA TYR A 9 -35.37 0.51 20.06
C TYR A 9 -36.35 1.22 21.01
N SER A 10 -36.74 2.47 20.72
CA SER A 10 -37.69 3.23 21.55
C SER A 10 -39.07 2.58 21.56
N LYS A 11 -39.59 2.19 20.39
CA LYS A 11 -40.84 1.44 20.25
C LYS A 11 -40.76 0.07 20.95
N ARG A 12 -39.61 -0.61 20.92
CA ARG A 12 -39.42 -1.86 21.68
C ARG A 12 -39.54 -1.64 23.20
N GLN A 13 -38.98 -0.57 23.73
CA GLN A 13 -39.12 -0.20 25.14
C GLN A 13 -40.56 0.18 25.50
N GLN A 14 -41.28 0.86 24.59
CA GLN A 14 -42.71 1.17 24.78
C GLN A 14 -43.56 -0.11 24.84
N ILE A 15 -43.31 -1.08 23.95
CA ILE A 15 -43.97 -2.40 23.98
C ILE A 15 -43.74 -3.08 25.34
N GLU A 16 -42.50 -3.08 25.86
CA GLU A 16 -42.19 -3.66 27.16
C GLU A 16 -42.98 -2.99 28.30
N ARG A 17 -43.03 -1.65 28.32
CA ARG A 17 -43.78 -0.89 29.34
C ARG A 17 -45.29 -1.17 29.27
N MET A 18 -45.85 -1.25 28.06
CA MET A 18 -47.28 -1.52 27.88
C MET A 18 -47.65 -2.95 28.27
N LEU A 19 -46.80 -3.95 27.95
CA LEU A 19 -47.02 -5.33 28.40
C LEU A 19 -46.95 -5.46 29.92
N LYS A 20 -46.04 -4.74 30.60
CA LYS A 20 -46.01 -4.69 32.08
C LYS A 20 -47.28 -4.09 32.68
N LYS A 21 -47.90 -3.14 31.99
CA LYS A 21 -49.21 -2.57 32.33
C LYS A 21 -50.41 -3.42 31.86
N ARG A 22 -50.17 -4.64 31.36
CA ARG A 22 -51.20 -5.60 30.90
C ARG A 22 -52.03 -5.16 29.69
N TYR A 23 -51.51 -4.26 28.86
CA TYR A 23 -52.13 -3.94 27.57
C TYR A 23 -52.07 -5.16 26.63
N THR A 24 -53.14 -5.36 25.87
CA THR A 24 -53.24 -6.39 24.83
C THR A 24 -52.42 -6.02 23.59
N PRO A 25 -52.00 -7.01 22.78
CA PRO A 25 -51.31 -6.73 21.51
C PRO A 25 -52.10 -5.82 20.56
N SER A 26 -53.45 -5.85 20.61
CA SER A 26 -54.33 -4.98 19.83
C SER A 26 -54.23 -3.52 20.26
N GLU A 27 -54.26 -3.25 21.58
CA GLU A 27 -54.11 -1.90 22.11
C GLU A 27 -52.71 -1.34 21.85
N ILE A 28 -51.67 -2.18 21.99
CA ILE A 28 -50.28 -1.81 21.64
C ILE A 28 -50.16 -1.44 20.17
N SER A 29 -50.81 -2.21 19.28
CA SER A 29 -50.85 -1.96 17.85
C SER A 29 -51.46 -0.59 17.52
N SER A 30 -52.61 -0.28 18.14
CA SER A 30 -53.31 1.00 17.99
C SER A 30 -52.50 2.17 18.54
N CYS A 31 -51.90 2.05 19.73
CA CYS A 31 -51.13 3.12 20.35
C CYS A 31 -49.83 3.47 19.61
N LEU A 32 -49.16 2.47 18.99
CA LEU A 32 -47.86 2.67 18.34
C LEU A 32 -47.95 2.93 16.83
N ASP A 33 -49.17 2.90 16.26
CA ASP A 33 -49.48 2.84 14.82
C ASP A 33 -48.59 1.83 14.09
N VAL A 34 -48.63 0.59 14.58
CA VAL A 34 -47.87 -0.55 14.02
C VAL A 34 -48.86 -1.68 13.76
N ALA A 35 -48.71 -2.39 12.64
CA ALA A 35 -49.58 -3.52 12.33
C ALA A 35 -49.57 -4.59 13.44
N LEU A 36 -50.73 -5.14 13.77
CA LEU A 36 -50.91 -6.13 14.83
C LEU A 36 -49.97 -7.34 14.69
N SER A 37 -49.80 -7.84 13.46
CA SER A 37 -48.89 -8.94 13.15
C SER A 37 -47.42 -8.62 13.50
N THR A 38 -46.99 -7.36 13.36
CA THR A 38 -45.64 -6.94 13.72
C THR A 38 -45.44 -6.95 15.24
N ILE A 39 -46.45 -6.57 16.01
CA ILE A 39 -46.42 -6.64 17.47
C ILE A 39 -46.30 -8.09 17.94
N TYR A 40 -47.13 -9.01 17.41
CA TYR A 40 -47.02 -10.44 17.76
C TYR A 40 -45.64 -11.03 17.43
N LEU A 41 -45.10 -10.74 16.25
CA LEU A 41 -43.78 -11.20 15.84
C LEU A 41 -42.65 -10.60 16.70
N GLU A 42 -42.79 -9.33 17.11
CA GLU A 42 -41.82 -8.69 17.98
C GLU A 42 -41.86 -9.28 19.39
N ILE A 43 -43.05 -9.47 19.96
CA ILE A 43 -43.24 -10.11 21.27
C ILE A 43 -42.59 -11.50 21.24
N LYS A 44 -42.96 -12.33 20.26
CA LYS A 44 -42.35 -13.66 20.07
C LYS A 44 -40.83 -13.62 19.95
N ARG A 45 -40.27 -12.60 19.30
CA ARG A 45 -38.81 -12.42 19.20
C ARG A 45 -38.21 -12.09 20.56
N GLY A 46 -38.80 -11.15 21.29
CA GLY A 46 -38.28 -10.59 22.53
C GLY A 46 -38.60 -11.36 23.81
N THR A 47 -39.49 -12.36 23.78
CA THR A 47 -39.75 -13.21 24.93
C THR A 47 -38.55 -14.11 25.23
N CYS A 48 -38.10 -14.07 26.48
CA CYS A 48 -37.04 -14.91 27.05
C CYS A 48 -37.43 -15.41 28.44
N GLU A 49 -36.83 -16.53 28.84
CA GLU A 49 -36.89 -17.01 30.21
C GLU A 49 -36.13 -16.04 31.13
N GLN A 50 -36.76 -15.64 32.22
CA GLN A 50 -36.19 -14.79 33.26
C GLN A 50 -36.34 -15.49 34.61
N LEU A 51 -35.28 -15.45 35.41
CA LEU A 51 -35.31 -15.92 36.79
C LEU A 51 -35.73 -14.77 37.70
N LYS A 52 -36.80 -14.97 38.48
CA LYS A 52 -37.22 -14.03 39.51
C LYS A 52 -36.40 -14.23 40.79
N SER A 53 -36.52 -13.27 41.72
CA SER A 53 -35.82 -13.30 43.01
C SER A 53 -36.21 -14.51 43.88
N ASP A 54 -37.39 -15.08 43.66
CA ASP A 54 -37.89 -16.30 44.29
C ASP A 54 -37.47 -17.59 43.54
N LEU A 55 -36.49 -17.49 42.64
CA LEU A 55 -35.99 -18.57 41.78
C LEU A 55 -37.03 -19.16 40.80
N THR A 56 -38.21 -18.54 40.66
CA THR A 56 -39.19 -18.97 39.67
C THR A 56 -38.80 -18.50 38.27
N LYS A 57 -39.01 -19.36 37.27
CA LYS A 57 -38.75 -19.08 35.87
C LYS A 57 -40.01 -18.55 35.20
N VAL A 58 -39.94 -17.35 34.63
CA VAL A 58 -41.08 -16.72 33.94
C VAL A 58 -40.66 -16.27 32.55
N MET A 59 -41.53 -16.50 31.57
CA MET A 59 -41.34 -16.02 30.21
C MET A 59 -41.80 -14.56 30.12
N GLU A 60 -40.85 -13.63 29.98
CA GLU A 60 -41.13 -12.20 29.89
C GLU A 60 -40.55 -11.62 28.58
N TYR A 61 -41.26 -10.66 27.99
CA TYR A 61 -40.73 -9.86 26.89
C TYR A 61 -39.72 -8.84 27.43
N LYS A 62 -38.51 -8.82 26.87
CA LYS A 62 -37.49 -7.80 27.16
C LYS A 62 -37.11 -7.06 25.88
N ALA A 63 -37.16 -5.72 25.90
CA ALA A 63 -36.79 -4.90 24.75
C ALA A 63 -35.32 -5.10 24.35
N ASP A 64 -34.42 -5.22 25.32
CA ASP A 64 -32.98 -5.43 25.09
C ASP A 64 -32.70 -6.75 24.39
N PHE A 65 -33.39 -7.82 24.81
CA PHE A 65 -33.25 -9.13 24.19
C PHE A 65 -33.83 -9.16 22.78
N ALA A 66 -34.97 -8.50 22.57
CA ALA A 66 -35.58 -8.32 21.24
C ALA A 66 -34.64 -7.57 20.29
N GLN A 67 -34.02 -6.49 20.77
CA GLN A 67 -33.02 -5.70 20.06
C GLN A 67 -31.77 -6.53 19.73
N TYR A 68 -31.24 -7.26 20.71
CA TYR A 68 -30.10 -8.16 20.51
C TYR A 68 -30.38 -9.21 19.43
N LYS A 69 -31.54 -9.88 19.47
CA LYS A 69 -31.94 -10.86 18.43
C LYS A 69 -32.13 -10.21 17.07
N TYR A 70 -32.68 -9.00 17.01
CA TYR A 70 -32.84 -8.25 15.77
C TYR A 70 -31.46 -7.94 15.15
N GLU A 71 -30.51 -7.44 15.94
CA GLU A 71 -29.13 -7.17 15.49
C GLU A 71 -28.38 -8.44 15.09
N ALA A 72 -28.55 -9.53 15.85
CA ALA A 72 -27.96 -10.84 15.51
C ALA A 72 -28.51 -11.36 14.18
N ASN A 73 -29.80 -11.24 13.93
CA ASN A 73 -30.41 -11.63 12.66
C ASN A 73 -30.00 -10.69 11.52
N LEU A 74 -29.87 -9.38 11.76
CA LEU A 74 -29.32 -8.44 10.79
C LEU A 74 -27.88 -8.81 10.39
N LYS A 75 -27.04 -9.24 11.34
CA LYS A 75 -25.67 -9.71 11.04
C LYS A 75 -25.65 -10.96 10.16
N LYS A 76 -26.68 -11.82 10.27
CA LYS A 76 -26.87 -13.02 9.44
C LYS A 76 -27.50 -12.71 8.08
N LYS A 77 -28.16 -11.55 7.93
CA LYS A 77 -28.79 -11.13 6.69
C LYS A 77 -27.77 -10.56 5.71
N GLY A 78 -27.91 -10.93 4.45
CA GLY A 78 -27.12 -10.39 3.34
C GLY A 78 -26.48 -11.49 2.50
N ARG A 79 -26.15 -11.16 1.25
CA ARG A 79 -25.38 -12.06 0.38
C ARG A 79 -23.99 -12.27 0.98
N ARG A 80 -23.55 -13.53 1.10
CA ARG A 80 -22.16 -13.86 1.49
C ARG A 80 -21.18 -13.08 0.61
N ALA A 81 -20.14 -12.53 1.21
CA ALA A 81 -19.21 -11.67 0.47
C ALA A 81 -18.56 -12.45 -0.68
N LYS A 82 -18.29 -11.78 -1.80
CA LYS A 82 -17.65 -12.42 -2.98
C LYS A 82 -16.38 -13.19 -2.61
N ILE A 83 -15.52 -12.54 -1.82
CA ILE A 83 -14.24 -13.09 -1.32
C ILE A 83 -14.43 -14.30 -0.39
N GLU A 84 -15.57 -14.39 0.30
CA GLU A 84 -15.88 -15.51 1.19
C GLU A 84 -16.44 -16.71 0.43
N ARG A 85 -17.13 -16.46 -0.70
CA ARG A 85 -17.71 -17.50 -1.55
C ARG A 85 -16.68 -18.23 -2.39
N ASP A 86 -15.71 -17.51 -2.94
CA ASP A 86 -14.64 -18.08 -3.74
C ASP A 86 -13.38 -18.32 -2.89
N GLN A 87 -13.18 -19.57 -2.48
CA GLN A 87 -12.05 -19.96 -1.63
C GLN A 87 -10.70 -19.88 -2.37
N LYS A 88 -10.69 -20.07 -3.70
CA LYS A 88 -9.48 -19.95 -4.54
C LYS A 88 -9.04 -18.50 -4.60
N LEU A 89 -9.98 -17.58 -4.84
CA LEU A 89 -9.75 -16.14 -4.79
C LEU A 89 -9.27 -15.69 -3.41
N ASN A 90 -9.88 -16.20 -2.33
CA ASN A 90 -9.48 -15.88 -0.97
C ASN A 90 -8.02 -16.26 -0.69
N LYS A 91 -7.65 -17.51 -0.99
CA LYS A 91 -6.28 -18.02 -0.82
C LYS A 91 -5.26 -17.25 -1.66
N TYR A 92 -5.63 -16.88 -2.88
CA TYR A 92 -4.76 -16.11 -3.76
C TYR A 92 -4.55 -14.67 -3.24
N ILE A 93 -5.62 -13.99 -2.81
CA ILE A 93 -5.50 -12.67 -2.17
C ILE A 93 -4.67 -12.76 -0.89
N TYR A 94 -4.83 -13.83 -0.10
CA TYR A 94 -4.02 -14.07 1.09
C TYR A 94 -2.53 -14.15 0.77
N SER A 95 -2.12 -14.96 -0.22
CA SER A 95 -0.70 -15.10 -0.59
C SER A 95 -0.12 -13.82 -1.17
N LEU A 96 -0.89 -13.07 -1.95
CA LEU A 96 -0.48 -11.77 -2.46
C LEU A 96 -0.21 -10.76 -1.33
N ILE A 97 -1.03 -10.74 -0.29
CA ILE A 97 -0.82 -9.86 0.87
C ILE A 97 0.34 -10.36 1.72
N LYS A 98 0.34 -11.64 2.10
CA LYS A 98 1.25 -12.19 3.10
C LYS A 98 2.66 -12.38 2.56
N ASP A 99 2.77 -13.03 1.41
CA ASP A 99 4.03 -13.50 0.86
C ASP A 99 4.60 -12.47 -0.10
N LYS A 100 3.75 -11.94 -0.99
CA LYS A 100 4.14 -10.93 -1.97
C LYS A 100 4.05 -9.51 -1.43
N LYS A 101 3.47 -9.25 -0.25
CA LYS A 101 3.36 -7.90 0.35
C LYS A 101 2.62 -6.88 -0.54
N TYR A 102 1.62 -7.32 -1.32
CA TYR A 102 0.87 -6.44 -2.21
C TYR A 102 -0.09 -5.51 -1.46
N SER A 103 -0.33 -4.33 -2.03
CA SER A 103 -1.41 -3.46 -1.54
C SER A 103 -2.74 -3.90 -2.14
N PRO A 104 -3.89 -3.64 -1.48
CA PRO A 104 -5.21 -3.95 -2.03
C PRO A 104 -5.44 -3.42 -3.45
N LYS A 105 -4.87 -2.25 -3.79
CA LYS A 105 -4.97 -1.71 -5.15
C LYS A 105 -4.15 -2.51 -6.17
N ALA A 106 -2.97 -2.96 -5.81
CA ALA A 106 -2.14 -3.80 -6.69
C ALA A 106 -2.73 -5.19 -6.88
N ILE A 107 -3.38 -5.74 -5.86
CA ILE A 107 -4.09 -7.03 -5.96
C ILE A 107 -5.16 -6.98 -7.05
N ILE A 108 -5.92 -5.88 -7.18
CA ILE A 108 -6.92 -5.76 -8.24
C ILE A 108 -6.26 -5.85 -9.63
N TYR A 109 -5.13 -5.17 -9.84
CA TYR A 109 -4.42 -5.25 -11.11
C TYR A 109 -3.83 -6.65 -11.35
N GLU A 110 -3.28 -7.28 -10.32
CA GLU A 110 -2.79 -8.66 -10.40
C GLU A 110 -3.92 -9.65 -10.76
N LEU A 111 -5.10 -9.50 -10.16
CA LEU A 111 -6.26 -10.33 -10.47
C LEU A 111 -6.69 -10.18 -11.94
N ILE A 112 -6.55 -8.98 -12.52
CA ILE A 112 -6.85 -8.74 -13.93
C ILE A 112 -5.76 -9.31 -14.84
N ASN A 113 -4.49 -9.16 -14.48
CA ASN A 113 -3.35 -9.50 -15.33
C ASN A 113 -2.97 -11.00 -15.26
N SER A 114 -3.25 -11.67 -14.15
CA SER A 114 -2.80 -13.06 -13.90
C SER A 114 -3.45 -14.09 -14.83
N GLY A 115 -4.54 -13.74 -15.53
CA GLY A 115 -5.28 -14.66 -16.41
C GLY A 115 -5.95 -15.82 -15.65
N ILE A 116 -5.99 -15.77 -14.32
CA ILE A 116 -6.59 -16.81 -13.50
C ILE A 116 -8.11 -16.60 -13.47
N ASN A 117 -8.86 -17.62 -13.89
CA ASN A 117 -10.30 -17.62 -13.76
C ASN A 117 -10.70 -17.89 -12.29
N PHE A 118 -11.51 -16.98 -11.77
CA PHE A 118 -12.13 -17.01 -10.44
C PHE A 118 -13.66 -17.02 -10.63
N ASP A 119 -14.37 -17.64 -9.70
CA ASP A 119 -15.84 -17.71 -9.74
C ASP A 119 -16.46 -16.34 -9.48
N GLU A 120 -15.74 -15.49 -8.76
CA GLU A 120 -16.16 -14.13 -8.43
C GLU A 120 -15.17 -13.08 -8.90
N SER A 121 -15.69 -12.01 -9.51
CA SER A 121 -14.89 -10.84 -9.91
C SER A 121 -15.00 -9.71 -8.88
N ILE A 122 -13.84 -9.22 -8.46
CA ILE A 122 -13.68 -8.04 -7.60
C ILE A 122 -13.11 -6.89 -8.43
N LYS A 123 -13.87 -5.81 -8.56
CA LYS A 123 -13.47 -4.64 -9.37
C LYS A 123 -12.90 -3.48 -8.54
N SER A 124 -13.10 -3.48 -7.22
CA SER A 124 -12.69 -2.38 -6.34
C SER A 124 -11.78 -2.86 -5.22
N TYR A 125 -10.70 -2.10 -4.99
CA TYR A 125 -9.80 -2.30 -3.86
C TYR A 125 -10.49 -2.03 -2.52
N THR A 126 -11.57 -1.23 -2.49
CA THR A 126 -12.35 -0.97 -1.26
C THR A 126 -13.02 -2.26 -0.76
N THR A 127 -13.43 -3.15 -1.66
CA THR A 127 -13.98 -4.46 -1.32
C THR A 127 -12.96 -5.31 -0.56
N ILE A 128 -11.69 -5.27 -0.96
CA ILE A 128 -10.60 -5.98 -0.26
C ILE A 128 -10.38 -5.36 1.13
N TYR A 129 -10.36 -4.03 1.25
CA TYR A 129 -10.27 -3.37 2.56
C TYR A 129 -11.44 -3.73 3.48
N SER A 130 -12.67 -3.72 2.97
CA SER A 130 -13.86 -4.13 3.73
C SER A 130 -13.80 -5.59 4.14
N ALA A 131 -13.32 -6.48 3.27
CA ALA A 131 -13.15 -7.90 3.59
C ALA A 131 -12.13 -8.12 4.71
N ILE A 132 -11.00 -7.43 4.68
CA ILE A 132 -10.00 -7.48 5.76
C ILE A 132 -10.60 -6.95 7.08
N LYS A 133 -11.33 -5.82 7.03
CA LYS A 133 -11.97 -5.23 8.22
C LYS A 133 -13.01 -6.18 8.84
N LYS A 134 -13.76 -6.88 8.00
CA LYS A 134 -14.82 -7.82 8.42
C LYS A 134 -14.28 -9.23 8.74
N GLY A 135 -12.99 -9.49 8.53
CA GLY A 135 -12.37 -10.79 8.81
C GLY A 135 -12.66 -11.88 7.77
N PHE A 136 -13.11 -11.51 6.57
CA PHE A 136 -13.41 -12.46 5.49
C PHE A 136 -12.17 -13.08 4.85
N ILE A 137 -10.98 -12.58 5.17
CA ILE A 137 -9.70 -13.17 4.78
C ILE A 137 -9.02 -13.59 6.08
N PRO A 138 -9.19 -14.85 6.52
CA PRO A 138 -8.63 -15.33 7.77
C PRO A 138 -7.11 -15.10 7.84
N GLY A 139 -6.62 -14.72 9.03
CA GLY A 139 -5.18 -14.51 9.25
C GLY A 139 -4.60 -13.17 8.76
N ILE A 140 -5.35 -12.38 7.98
CA ILE A 140 -4.93 -11.04 7.56
C ILE A 140 -5.59 -9.96 8.41
N LYS A 141 -4.79 -9.08 9.01
CA LYS A 141 -5.24 -7.91 9.76
C LYS A 141 -4.76 -6.63 9.06
N ARG A 142 -5.33 -5.49 9.44
CA ARG A 142 -4.93 -4.17 8.89
C ARG A 142 -3.43 -3.88 9.07
N LYS A 143 -2.80 -4.40 10.13
CA LYS A 143 -1.37 -4.25 10.42
C LYS A 143 -0.46 -4.97 9.41
N ASP A 144 -1.00 -5.95 8.68
CA ASP A 144 -0.26 -6.71 7.66
C ASP A 144 -0.24 -5.98 6.32
N LEU A 145 -1.07 -4.95 6.16
CA LEU A 145 -1.06 -4.11 4.97
C LEU A 145 0.13 -3.13 4.98
N PRO A 146 0.67 -2.78 3.81
CA PRO A 146 1.84 -1.91 3.70
C PRO A 146 1.71 -0.59 4.45
N ARG A 147 0.50 -0.01 4.50
CA ARG A 147 0.21 1.26 5.19
C ARG A 147 -0.38 1.13 6.60
N GLY A 148 -0.45 -0.09 7.15
CA GLY A 148 -1.07 -0.34 8.45
C GLY A 148 -0.30 0.19 9.67
N LYS A 149 0.96 0.62 9.50
CA LYS A 149 1.89 0.96 10.59
C LYS A 149 2.51 2.36 10.50
N TYR A 150 2.07 3.23 9.59
CA TYR A 150 2.67 4.56 9.47
C TYR A 150 2.27 5.45 10.65
N LYS A 151 3.27 5.92 11.39
CA LYS A 151 3.12 7.06 12.30
C LYS A 151 3.19 8.35 11.49
N VAL A 152 2.35 9.33 11.83
CA VAL A 152 2.47 10.70 11.32
C VAL A 152 3.83 11.23 11.76
N ARG A 153 4.64 11.76 10.82
CA ARG A 153 5.90 12.42 11.15
C ARG A 153 5.59 13.82 11.67
N LEU A 154 6.11 14.14 12.84
CA LEU A 154 6.19 15.52 13.31
C LEU A 154 7.27 16.27 12.50
N PRO A 155 7.11 17.59 12.28
CA PRO A 155 8.16 18.42 11.69
C PRO A 155 9.44 18.27 12.54
N LYS A 156 10.60 18.22 11.87
CA LYS A 156 11.91 18.25 12.54
C LYS A 156 12.59 19.57 12.21
N ASP A 157 13.43 20.02 13.14
CA ASP A 157 14.21 21.25 13.01
C ASP A 157 15.10 21.28 11.76
N LYS A 158 15.28 22.52 11.27
CA LYS A 158 16.06 22.85 10.08
C LYS A 158 17.51 22.40 10.24
N LYS A 159 18.02 21.64 9.27
CA LYS A 159 19.47 21.42 9.12
C LYS A 159 20.07 22.54 8.25
N TYR A 160 21.28 22.96 8.65
CA TYR A 160 22.07 24.03 8.04
C TYR A 160 22.29 23.87 6.52
N LYS A 161 22.38 25.00 5.82
CA LYS A 161 22.71 25.08 4.39
C LYS A 161 24.11 24.48 4.17
N ARG A 162 24.21 23.49 3.28
CA ARG A 162 25.48 23.01 2.73
C ARG A 162 25.61 23.54 1.31
N ASN A 163 26.84 23.89 0.91
CA ASN A 163 27.11 24.27 -0.47
C ASN A 163 26.84 23.09 -1.41
N ILE A 164 26.28 23.39 -2.57
CA ILE A 164 25.98 22.40 -3.59
C ILE A 164 27.30 22.01 -4.28
N PRO A 165 27.62 20.72 -4.48
CA PRO A 165 28.92 20.29 -5.00
C PRO A 165 29.05 20.40 -6.52
N GLY A 166 27.94 20.58 -7.22
CA GLY A 166 27.86 20.59 -8.68
C GLY A 166 26.68 21.44 -9.16
N LYS A 167 26.06 21.06 -10.28
CA LYS A 167 24.95 21.80 -10.89
C LYS A 167 23.72 21.80 -9.97
N SER A 168 23.10 22.96 -9.82
CA SER A 168 21.83 23.11 -9.11
C SER A 168 20.69 22.46 -9.87
N ILE A 169 19.65 22.01 -9.17
CA ILE A 169 18.42 21.49 -9.77
C ILE A 169 17.74 22.50 -10.70
N GLU A 170 17.95 23.80 -10.49
CA GLU A 170 17.44 24.91 -11.31
C GLU A 170 18.05 24.93 -12.72
N GLU A 171 19.27 24.41 -12.88
CA GLU A 171 19.96 24.33 -14.17
C GLU A 171 19.49 23.13 -15.01
N ARG A 172 18.64 22.26 -14.44
CA ARG A 172 18.13 21.07 -15.11
C ARG A 172 17.04 21.46 -16.12
N PRO A 173 17.02 20.88 -17.34
CA PRO A 173 15.98 21.15 -18.31
C PRO A 173 14.56 20.93 -17.74
N LEU A 174 13.66 21.87 -17.98
CA LEU A 174 12.29 21.87 -17.43
C LEU A 174 11.46 20.66 -17.88
N GLU A 175 11.75 20.10 -19.07
CA GLU A 175 11.08 18.89 -19.59
C GLU A 175 11.20 17.67 -18.66
N VAL A 176 12.23 17.64 -17.79
CA VAL A 176 12.46 16.56 -16.84
C VAL A 176 11.44 16.57 -15.69
N ASP A 177 10.81 17.71 -15.41
CA ASP A 177 9.78 17.84 -14.37
C ASP A 177 8.42 17.35 -14.80
N GLU A 178 8.13 17.34 -16.10
CA GLU A 178 6.93 16.73 -16.64
C GLU A 178 6.94 15.20 -16.56
N ARG A 179 8.13 14.60 -16.38
CA ARG A 179 8.32 13.14 -16.26
C ARG A 179 7.86 12.38 -17.50
N LYS A 180 7.88 13.03 -18.66
CA LYS A 180 7.50 12.45 -19.97
C LYS A 180 8.70 11.91 -20.75
N VAL A 181 9.89 12.44 -20.47
CA VAL A 181 11.15 12.05 -21.12
C VAL A 181 11.77 10.88 -20.35
N PHE A 182 12.13 9.82 -21.09
CA PHE A 182 12.82 8.66 -20.55
C PHE A 182 14.30 8.94 -20.34
N GLY A 183 14.85 8.37 -19.26
CA GLY A 183 16.29 8.31 -19.01
C GLY A 183 16.81 9.35 -18.02
N HIS A 184 15.92 10.04 -17.32
CA HIS A 184 16.27 10.87 -16.19
C HIS A 184 16.04 10.10 -14.90
N TRP A 185 17.08 10.01 -14.08
CA TRP A 185 17.07 9.17 -12.89
C TRP A 185 17.17 10.04 -11.64
N GLU A 186 16.56 9.58 -10.57
CA GLU A 186 16.83 10.09 -9.23
C GLU A 186 17.64 9.02 -8.49
N MET A 187 18.63 9.43 -7.70
CA MET A 187 19.48 8.53 -6.92
C MET A 187 19.37 8.85 -5.41
N ASP A 188 19.34 7.81 -4.59
CA ASP A 188 19.18 7.92 -3.12
C ASP A 188 19.83 6.74 -2.39
N CYS A 189 20.14 6.95 -1.10
CA CYS A 189 20.64 5.92 -0.21
C CYS A 189 19.59 5.51 0.84
N VAL A 190 19.18 4.24 0.76
CA VAL A 190 18.35 3.60 1.78
C VAL A 190 19.25 3.05 2.88
N LEU A 191 19.09 3.58 4.09
CA LEU A 191 19.87 3.20 5.28
C LEU A 191 19.11 2.26 6.22
N GLY A 192 19.82 1.33 6.86
CA GLY A 192 19.34 0.37 7.86
C GLY A 192 19.26 0.94 9.28
N LYS A 193 19.84 0.24 10.28
CA LYS A 193 20.13 0.82 11.61
C LYS A 193 21.30 1.81 11.53
N LYS A 194 21.43 2.69 12.52
CA LYS A 194 22.36 3.83 12.48
C LYS A 194 23.82 3.38 12.39
N GLU A 195 24.12 2.23 12.99
CA GLU A 195 25.46 1.64 13.10
C GLU A 195 25.85 0.84 11.85
N ASN A 196 24.94 0.67 10.88
CA ASN A 196 25.26 -0.12 9.70
C ASN A 196 26.29 0.55 8.81
N LYS A 197 27.23 -0.27 8.34
CA LYS A 197 28.19 0.14 7.31
C LYS A 197 27.54 0.07 5.94
N LYS A 198 26.80 -1.01 5.66
CA LYS A 198 26.13 -1.22 4.37
C LYS A 198 24.92 -0.32 4.19
N ALA A 199 24.73 0.11 2.96
CA ALA A 199 23.56 0.84 2.49
C ALA A 199 23.07 0.26 1.16
N ALA A 200 21.83 0.55 0.78
CA ALA A 200 21.32 0.26 -0.54
C ALA A 200 21.22 1.56 -1.34
N LEU A 201 22.00 1.67 -2.40
CA LEU A 201 21.89 2.75 -3.38
C LEU A 201 20.76 2.41 -4.35
N VAL A 202 19.84 3.34 -4.52
CA VAL A 202 18.63 3.17 -5.31
C VAL A 202 18.61 4.20 -6.42
N PHE A 203 18.32 3.75 -7.64
CA PHE A 203 18.09 4.60 -8.80
C PHE A 203 16.64 4.42 -9.25
N THR A 204 15.89 5.52 -9.33
CA THR A 204 14.50 5.53 -9.82
C THR A 204 14.42 6.29 -11.14
N GLU A 205 14.00 5.62 -12.22
CA GLU A 205 13.76 6.29 -13.51
C GLU A 205 12.45 7.12 -13.46
N ARG A 206 12.55 8.40 -13.81
CA ARG A 206 11.48 9.38 -13.58
C ARG A 206 10.26 9.24 -14.48
N LYS A 207 10.27 8.46 -15.56
CA LYS A 207 9.07 8.21 -16.41
C LYS A 207 8.35 6.91 -16.05
N THR A 208 9.08 5.82 -15.96
CA THR A 208 8.62 4.43 -15.80
C THR A 208 8.66 3.93 -14.36
N ARG A 209 9.37 4.63 -13.46
CA ARG A 209 9.63 4.23 -12.07
C ARG A 209 10.36 2.89 -11.96
N TYR A 210 11.14 2.54 -12.97
CA TYR A 210 12.02 1.38 -12.91
C TYR A 210 13.11 1.65 -11.87
N GLU A 211 13.33 0.67 -11.01
CA GLU A 211 14.31 0.73 -9.93
C GLU A 211 15.56 -0.06 -10.29
N ILE A 212 16.72 0.49 -9.99
CA ILE A 212 17.97 -0.26 -9.89
C ILE A 212 18.45 -0.16 -8.46
N ILE A 213 18.77 -1.30 -7.84
CA ILE A 213 19.27 -1.34 -6.46
C ILE A 213 20.66 -1.95 -6.45
N GLU A 214 21.62 -1.20 -5.91
CA GLU A 214 22.99 -1.62 -5.68
C GLU A 214 23.30 -1.66 -4.18
N LYS A 215 23.91 -2.77 -3.73
CA LYS A 215 24.45 -2.85 -2.37
C LYS A 215 25.75 -2.06 -2.29
N LEU A 216 25.85 -1.17 -1.31
CA LEU A 216 27.09 -0.51 -0.91
C LEU A 216 27.73 -1.26 0.26
N LYS A 217 29.06 -1.41 0.25
CA LYS A 217 29.79 -1.98 1.40
C LYS A 217 29.84 -0.99 2.57
N TYR A 218 30.00 0.29 2.23
CA TYR A 218 30.06 1.43 3.14
C TYR A 218 29.18 2.56 2.61
N HIS A 219 28.60 3.35 3.49
CA HIS A 219 27.82 4.54 3.13
C HIS A 219 28.74 5.74 2.84
N THR A 220 29.53 5.63 1.78
CA THR A 220 30.57 6.59 1.37
C THR A 220 30.50 6.89 -0.12
N THR A 221 31.03 8.04 -0.52
CA THR A 221 31.08 8.51 -1.91
C THR A 221 31.83 7.53 -2.83
N ASP A 222 32.97 6.98 -2.39
CA ASP A 222 33.74 6.01 -3.17
C ASP A 222 32.93 4.76 -3.52
N GLU A 223 32.11 4.27 -2.58
CA GLU A 223 31.27 3.11 -2.83
C GLU A 223 30.11 3.43 -3.78
N VAL A 224 29.58 4.66 -3.74
CA VAL A 224 28.60 5.16 -4.73
C VAL A 224 29.22 5.20 -6.12
N VAL A 225 30.42 5.76 -6.28
CA VAL A 225 31.14 5.78 -7.58
C VAL A 225 31.40 4.35 -8.09
N LYS A 226 31.83 3.43 -7.21
CA LYS A 226 31.97 2.00 -7.58
C LYS A 226 30.63 1.38 -8.00
N ALA A 227 29.52 1.76 -7.38
CA ALA A 227 28.20 1.29 -7.76
C ALA A 227 27.78 1.80 -9.14
N LEU A 228 27.98 3.10 -9.42
CA LEU A 228 27.80 3.68 -10.75
C LEU A 228 28.63 2.94 -11.80
N ASN A 229 29.91 2.66 -11.51
CA ASN A 229 30.79 1.88 -12.39
C ASN A 229 30.24 0.47 -12.66
N ARG A 230 29.65 -0.20 -11.66
CA ARG A 230 29.02 -1.51 -11.85
C ARG A 230 27.80 -1.42 -12.75
N VAL A 231 26.97 -0.39 -12.58
CA VAL A 231 25.79 -0.16 -13.45
C VAL A 231 26.24 0.12 -14.88
N GLU A 232 27.20 1.02 -15.07
CA GLU A 232 27.78 1.33 -16.39
C GLU A 232 28.38 0.09 -17.06
N LYS A 233 29.12 -0.74 -16.32
CA LYS A 233 29.66 -2.01 -16.82
C LYS A 233 28.59 -3.01 -17.27
N ARG A 234 27.44 -3.05 -16.58
CA ARG A 234 26.32 -3.92 -16.98
C ARG A 234 25.59 -3.39 -18.21
N CYS A 235 25.39 -2.07 -18.29
CA CYS A 235 24.67 -1.41 -19.37
C CYS A 235 25.54 -1.17 -20.62
N LYS A 236 26.87 -1.22 -20.50
CA LYS A 236 27.85 -0.98 -21.57
C LYS A 236 27.56 0.33 -22.32
N SER A 237 27.65 0.34 -23.64
CA SER A 237 27.37 1.51 -24.49
C SER A 237 25.95 2.07 -24.29
N SER A 238 24.97 1.22 -23.98
CA SER A 238 23.58 1.65 -23.75
C SER A 238 23.40 2.52 -22.52
N PHE A 239 24.36 2.53 -21.58
CA PHE A 239 24.32 3.41 -20.40
C PHE A 239 24.11 4.86 -20.81
N TYR A 240 24.83 5.34 -21.82
CA TYR A 240 24.83 6.74 -22.22
C TYR A 240 23.52 7.19 -22.88
N THR A 241 22.73 6.25 -23.40
CA THR A 241 21.39 6.51 -23.94
C THR A 241 20.32 6.42 -22.85
N VAL A 242 20.50 5.49 -21.90
CA VAL A 242 19.53 5.21 -20.84
C VAL A 242 19.66 6.17 -19.66
N PHE A 243 20.84 6.75 -19.40
CA PHE A 243 21.10 7.68 -18.30
C PHE A 243 21.45 9.08 -18.85
N LYS A 244 20.42 9.87 -19.15
CA LYS A 244 20.55 11.25 -19.62
C LYS A 244 21.01 12.19 -18.50
N SER A 245 20.41 12.08 -17.32
CA SER A 245 20.87 12.79 -16.12
C SER A 245 20.49 12.05 -14.84
N ILE A 246 21.19 12.37 -13.76
CA ILE A 246 20.94 11.84 -12.41
C ILE A 246 20.71 13.01 -11.46
N THR A 247 19.63 12.96 -10.68
CA THR A 247 19.34 13.93 -9.62
C THR A 247 19.60 13.30 -8.25
N VAL A 248 20.36 13.99 -7.40
CA VAL A 248 20.72 13.57 -6.03
C VAL A 248 20.35 14.65 -5.02
N ASP A 249 20.36 14.31 -3.74
CA ASP A 249 20.36 15.33 -2.68
C ASP A 249 21.78 15.74 -2.27
N ASN A 250 21.87 16.66 -1.31
CA ASN A 250 23.13 17.15 -0.76
C ASN A 250 23.65 16.27 0.39
N GLY A 251 23.41 14.96 0.30
CA GLY A 251 23.96 13.94 1.18
C GLY A 251 25.50 13.90 1.11
N HIS A 252 26.16 13.51 2.21
CA HIS A 252 27.63 13.48 2.24
C HIS A 252 28.18 12.41 1.28
N GLU A 253 27.40 11.38 0.99
CA GLU A 253 27.70 10.29 0.06
C GLU A 253 27.69 10.71 -1.42
N PHE A 254 27.18 11.92 -1.74
CA PHE A 254 27.08 12.43 -3.10
C PHE A 254 27.98 13.65 -3.34
N MET A 255 28.99 13.87 -2.48
CA MET A 255 29.78 15.10 -2.52
C MET A 255 30.79 15.20 -3.65
N ASP A 256 31.22 14.09 -4.24
CA ASP A 256 32.20 14.09 -5.34
C ASP A 256 31.50 14.00 -6.69
N CYS A 257 30.98 15.14 -7.16
CA CYS A 257 30.30 15.23 -8.45
C CYS A 257 31.20 14.78 -9.60
N SER A 258 32.46 15.20 -9.61
CA SER A 258 33.44 14.90 -10.67
C SER A 258 33.67 13.39 -10.80
N ALA A 259 33.89 12.68 -9.69
CA ALA A 259 34.10 11.25 -9.71
C ALA A 259 32.84 10.47 -10.12
N MET A 260 31.66 10.93 -9.68
CA MET A 260 30.39 10.31 -10.09
C MET A 260 30.09 10.53 -11.58
N GLU A 261 30.40 11.71 -12.12
CA GLU A 261 30.22 12.01 -13.54
C GLU A 261 31.27 11.34 -14.43
N LYS A 262 32.47 11.02 -13.95
CA LYS A 262 33.55 10.43 -14.78
C LYS A 262 33.15 9.09 -15.40
N ALA A 263 33.22 8.93 -16.72
CA ALA A 263 32.92 7.65 -17.38
C ALA A 263 34.03 6.59 -17.22
N LEU A 264 33.64 5.32 -17.26
CA LEU A 264 34.55 4.19 -17.16
C LEU A 264 35.22 3.85 -18.51
N TYR A 265 34.45 3.93 -19.60
CA TYR A 265 34.90 3.45 -20.92
C TYR A 265 35.14 4.54 -21.96
N ARG A 266 34.80 5.81 -21.67
CA ARG A 266 35.01 6.93 -22.60
C ARG A 266 35.69 8.11 -21.92
N LYS A 267 36.35 8.95 -22.70
CA LYS A 267 36.82 10.26 -22.22
C LYS A 267 35.60 11.14 -21.94
N GLY A 268 35.63 11.88 -20.84
CA GLY A 268 34.56 12.78 -20.42
C GLY A 268 33.56 12.17 -19.45
N LYS A 269 32.34 12.74 -19.42
CA LYS A 269 31.29 12.40 -18.46
C LYS A 269 30.44 11.21 -18.92
N ARG A 270 29.98 10.37 -17.99
CA ARG A 270 29.00 9.30 -18.21
C ARG A 270 27.58 9.86 -18.31
N THR A 271 27.26 10.85 -17.49
CA THR A 271 25.97 11.53 -17.40
C THR A 271 26.14 12.82 -16.60
N GLU A 272 25.14 13.69 -16.61
CA GLU A 272 25.13 14.92 -15.81
C GLU A 272 24.48 14.69 -14.45
N ILE A 273 25.05 15.27 -13.39
CA ILE A 273 24.51 15.20 -12.04
C ILE A 273 23.98 16.56 -11.59
N TYR A 274 22.74 16.54 -11.10
CA TYR A 274 22.03 17.70 -10.57
C TYR A 274 21.71 17.49 -9.10
N TYR A 275 21.84 18.56 -8.31
CA TYR A 275 21.65 18.53 -6.87
C TYR A 275 20.42 19.33 -6.45
N CYS A 276 19.55 18.69 -5.69
CA CYS A 276 18.38 19.32 -5.10
C CYS A 276 18.77 20.43 -4.09
N HIS A 277 17.83 21.34 -3.86
CA HIS A 277 18.00 22.33 -2.81
C HIS A 277 18.04 21.65 -1.43
N PRO A 278 18.86 22.16 -0.49
CA PRO A 278 18.83 21.68 0.89
C PRO A 278 17.42 21.79 1.47
N ASN A 279 16.95 20.71 2.11
CA ASN A 279 15.63 20.63 2.74
C ASN A 279 14.41 20.69 1.78
N SER A 280 14.59 20.36 0.50
CA SER A 280 13.49 20.27 -0.48
C SER A 280 13.19 18.82 -0.91
N PRO A 281 12.60 17.98 -0.04
CA PRO A 281 12.30 16.58 -0.38
C PRO A 281 11.33 16.43 -1.57
N GLY A 282 10.47 17.44 -1.81
CA GLY A 282 9.49 17.43 -2.90
C GLY A 282 10.09 17.38 -4.31
N GLU A 283 11.34 17.82 -4.48
CA GLU A 283 12.07 17.80 -5.77
C GLU A 283 12.39 16.37 -6.23
N ARG A 284 12.38 15.40 -5.29
CA ARG A 284 12.59 13.95 -5.51
C ARG A 284 11.37 13.11 -5.15
N GLY A 285 10.18 13.61 -5.48
CA GLY A 285 8.93 12.93 -5.14
C GLY A 285 8.77 11.52 -5.72
N SER A 286 9.55 11.13 -6.76
CA SER A 286 9.53 9.76 -7.29
C SER A 286 10.28 8.81 -6.35
N ASN A 287 11.51 9.17 -5.96
CA ASN A 287 12.31 8.44 -4.99
C ASN A 287 11.57 8.23 -3.68
N GLU A 288 10.93 9.25 -3.11
CA GLU A 288 10.23 9.10 -1.84
C GLU A 288 9.17 7.98 -1.89
N ASN A 289 8.34 7.97 -2.93
CA ASN A 289 7.30 6.97 -3.07
C ASN A 289 7.86 5.58 -3.44
N CYS A 290 8.89 5.50 -4.29
CA CYS A 290 9.56 4.24 -4.62
C CYS A 290 10.28 3.65 -3.40
N ASN A 291 10.93 4.48 -2.59
CA ASN A 291 11.57 4.08 -1.35
C ASN A 291 10.57 3.44 -0.38
N LEU A 292 9.29 3.85 -0.35
CA LEU A 292 8.27 3.17 0.46
C LEU A 292 8.08 1.70 0.06
N LEU A 293 8.30 1.35 -1.22
CA LEU A 293 8.27 -0.04 -1.70
C LEU A 293 9.52 -0.79 -1.23
N VAL A 294 10.71 -0.19 -1.37
CA VAL A 294 11.97 -0.74 -0.85
C VAL A 294 11.86 -1.04 0.65
N ARG A 295 11.27 -0.10 1.42
CA ARG A 295 11.06 -0.23 2.87
C ARG A 295 10.13 -1.37 3.29
N ARG A 296 9.37 -2.00 2.38
CA ARG A 296 8.60 -3.22 2.70
C ARG A 296 9.51 -4.42 2.96
N PHE A 297 10.73 -4.40 2.44
CA PHE A 297 11.73 -5.46 2.60
C PHE A 297 12.91 -4.96 3.42
N LEU A 298 13.43 -3.78 3.09
CA LEU A 298 14.58 -3.13 3.72
C LEU A 298 14.11 -2.04 4.70
N HIS A 299 13.38 -2.45 5.73
CA HIS A 299 12.77 -1.54 6.69
C HIS A 299 13.80 -0.77 7.52
N LYS A 300 13.40 0.39 8.06
CA LYS A 300 14.26 1.21 8.91
C LYS A 300 14.60 0.47 10.20
N GLY A 301 15.87 0.51 10.62
CA GLY A 301 16.35 -0.22 11.81
C GLY A 301 16.70 -1.69 11.55
N MET A 302 16.48 -2.21 10.34
CA MET A 302 16.97 -3.53 9.95
C MET A 302 18.50 -3.54 9.91
N ASP A 303 19.11 -4.65 10.34
CA ASP A 303 20.55 -4.83 10.28
C ASP A 303 21.03 -5.16 8.86
N PHE A 304 21.41 -4.15 8.09
CA PHE A 304 21.86 -4.34 6.72
C PHE A 304 23.19 -5.06 6.62
N ASP A 305 24.08 -4.92 7.61
CA ASP A 305 25.35 -5.65 7.61
C ASP A 305 25.14 -7.15 7.63
N LYS A 306 24.10 -7.62 8.32
CA LYS A 306 23.71 -9.04 8.33
C LYS A 306 22.88 -9.45 7.11
N TYR A 307 21.86 -8.66 6.75
CA TYR A 307 20.81 -9.13 5.83
C TYR A 307 20.88 -8.56 4.41
N LEU A 308 21.58 -7.44 4.20
CA LEU A 308 21.68 -6.84 2.86
C LEU A 308 22.81 -7.52 2.08
N THR A 309 22.41 -8.46 1.23
CA THR A 309 23.26 -9.11 0.23
C THR A 309 22.95 -8.58 -1.18
N THR A 310 23.85 -8.84 -2.13
CA THR A 310 23.59 -8.48 -3.54
C THR A 310 22.37 -9.23 -4.07
N VAL A 311 22.21 -10.51 -3.72
CA VAL A 311 21.02 -11.31 -4.04
C VAL A 311 19.78 -10.65 -3.47
N LYS A 312 19.80 -10.24 -2.19
CA LYS A 312 18.66 -9.59 -1.57
C LYS A 312 18.28 -8.28 -2.26
N ALA A 313 19.28 -7.47 -2.63
CA ALA A 313 19.04 -6.23 -3.37
C ALA A 313 18.36 -6.50 -4.72
N LYS A 314 18.78 -7.54 -5.46
CA LYS A 314 18.18 -7.91 -6.75
C LYS A 314 16.80 -8.55 -6.63
N GLU A 315 16.54 -9.35 -5.58
CA GLU A 315 15.18 -9.83 -5.27
C GLU A 315 14.21 -8.66 -5.03
N VAL A 316 14.64 -7.67 -4.25
CA VAL A 316 13.83 -6.48 -3.98
C VAL A 316 13.63 -5.66 -5.25
N GLN A 317 14.69 -5.48 -6.06
CA GLN A 317 14.61 -4.80 -7.35
C GLN A 317 13.57 -5.47 -8.27
N GLU A 318 13.67 -6.78 -8.48
CA GLU A 318 12.76 -7.52 -9.35
C GLU A 318 11.31 -7.43 -8.84
N TRP A 319 11.10 -7.59 -7.53
CA TRP A 319 9.77 -7.44 -6.94
C TRP A 319 9.19 -6.05 -7.19
N ILE A 320 9.97 -4.97 -7.02
CA ILE A 320 9.47 -3.60 -7.22
C ILE A 320 9.17 -3.32 -8.69
N ASN A 321 9.97 -3.88 -9.60
CA ASN A 321 9.83 -3.64 -11.03
C ASN A 321 8.70 -4.46 -11.65
N THR A 322 8.38 -5.62 -11.10
CA THR A 322 7.23 -6.48 -11.49
C THR A 322 5.95 -6.17 -10.71
N TYR A 323 6.01 -5.30 -9.70
CA TYR A 323 4.83 -4.90 -8.94
C TYR A 323 3.85 -4.08 -9.79
N PRO A 324 2.57 -4.49 -9.93
CA PRO A 324 1.57 -3.73 -10.68
C PRO A 324 1.29 -2.37 -10.03
N ARG A 325 1.43 -1.29 -10.81
CA ARG A 325 1.28 0.09 -10.28
C ARG A 325 0.03 0.78 -10.81
N GLY A 326 -0.70 1.42 -9.91
CA GLY A 326 -1.89 2.21 -10.28
C GLY A 326 -1.57 3.42 -11.16
N ILE A 327 -0.40 4.05 -10.99
CA ILE A 327 0.06 5.14 -11.86
C ILE A 327 0.28 4.68 -13.31
N HIS A 328 0.53 3.38 -13.51
CA HIS A 328 0.70 2.75 -14.81
C HIS A 328 -0.54 1.96 -15.25
N LYS A 329 -1.70 2.25 -14.65
CA LYS A 329 -2.98 1.58 -14.92
C LYS A 329 -2.90 0.03 -14.82
N GLY A 330 -2.05 -0.48 -13.94
CA GLY A 330 -1.87 -1.91 -13.70
C GLY A 330 -0.69 -2.56 -14.42
N LYS A 331 -0.04 -1.86 -15.35
CA LYS A 331 1.24 -2.31 -15.91
C LYS A 331 2.37 -2.24 -14.88
N THR A 332 3.41 -3.01 -15.12
CA THR A 332 4.61 -3.04 -14.28
C THR A 332 5.64 -2.01 -14.75
N SER A 333 6.51 -1.55 -13.85
CA SER A 333 7.60 -0.64 -14.24
C SER A 333 8.55 -1.32 -15.23
N LYS A 334 8.75 -2.63 -15.10
CA LYS A 334 9.56 -3.45 -16.01
C LYS A 334 9.02 -3.42 -17.44
N GLU A 335 7.73 -3.65 -17.63
CA GLU A 335 7.09 -3.60 -18.96
C GLU A 335 7.27 -2.23 -19.63
N LEU A 336 7.04 -1.15 -18.89
CA LEU A 336 7.17 0.20 -19.42
C LEU A 336 8.62 0.54 -19.74
N PHE A 337 9.56 0.14 -18.88
CA PHE A 337 10.98 0.33 -19.11
C PHE A 337 11.44 -0.38 -20.38
N ILE A 338 11.07 -1.65 -20.55
CA ILE A 338 11.35 -2.44 -21.75
C ILE A 338 10.77 -1.76 -23.00
N THR A 339 9.54 -1.26 -22.92
CA THR A 339 8.90 -0.54 -24.03
C THR A 339 9.72 0.68 -24.47
N GLU A 340 10.26 1.44 -23.52
CA GLU A 340 11.12 2.59 -23.82
C GLU A 340 12.51 2.17 -24.35
N LEU A 341 13.10 1.08 -23.84
CA LEU A 341 14.35 0.54 -24.39
C LEU A 341 14.20 0.08 -25.84
N ILE A 342 13.06 -0.52 -26.20
CA ILE A 342 12.75 -0.92 -27.58
C ILE A 342 12.66 0.31 -28.48
N LYS A 343 11.98 1.38 -28.05
CA LYS A 343 11.90 2.65 -28.81
C LYS A 343 13.27 3.28 -29.06
N LEU A 344 14.22 3.06 -28.15
CA LEU A 344 15.59 3.55 -28.26
C LEU A 344 16.52 2.60 -29.04
N GLY A 345 16.04 1.45 -29.51
CA GLY A 345 16.86 0.48 -30.24
C GLY A 345 17.89 -0.26 -29.39
N VAL A 346 17.77 -0.22 -28.05
CA VAL A 346 18.75 -0.80 -27.10
C VAL A 346 18.22 -2.04 -26.36
N ALA A 347 17.19 -2.69 -26.90
CA ALA A 347 16.47 -3.78 -26.25
C ALA A 347 17.38 -4.95 -25.81
N HIS A 348 18.50 -5.21 -26.48
CA HIS A 348 19.40 -6.33 -26.16
C HIS A 348 20.14 -6.22 -24.81
N TYR A 349 19.99 -5.11 -24.06
CA TYR A 349 20.71 -4.85 -22.82
C TYR A 349 19.82 -4.84 -21.56
N TYR A 350 18.90 -5.82 -21.45
CA TYR A 350 18.02 -6.06 -20.29
C TYR A 350 18.71 -6.26 -18.91
N ARG A 351 20.04 -6.10 -18.82
CA ARG A 351 20.84 -6.38 -17.61
C ARG A 351 21.14 -5.13 -16.76
N CYS A 352 20.54 -3.99 -17.11
CA CYS A 352 20.31 -2.90 -16.16
C CYS A 352 19.13 -3.32 -15.24
#